data_AF-A0A128A576-F1
#
_entry.id   AF-A0A128A576-F1
#
_cell.length_a   1.000
_cell.length_b   1.000
_cell.length_c   1.000
_cell.angle_alpha   90.00
_cell.angle_beta   90.00
_cell.angle_gamma   90.00
#
_symmetry.space_group_name_H-M   'P 1'
#
loop_
_entity.id
_entity.type
_entity.pdbx_description
1 polymer ?
#
loop_
_entity_poly.entity_id
_entity_poly.type
_entity_poly.pdbx_seq_one_letter_code
_entity_poly.pdbx_strand_id
1 'polypeptide(L)'
;MTEEDKELELLKAKRMLEMQKNISQRQKIEEVKPESNAQKVSPRDIVLKQLGYRGEEVLQNAESQFPNETQTIIEKLAELVQGGEITEIIDGGKLLTLFRSVGIRVRMQTTINVEQDGKMVSWSDKLKGESKSLSESGSDPESSSDSQAEVSNNNFNENNF
;
A
#
# COMPACT_ATOMS: atom_id res chain seq x y z
N MET A 1 -30.09 52.09 -49.08
CA MET A 1 -29.01 51.44 -48.32
C MET A 1 -28.08 52.54 -47.87
N THR A 2 -28.32 53.08 -46.68
CA THR A 2 -27.51 54.16 -46.10
C THR A 2 -26.14 53.60 -45.69
N GLU A 3 -25.13 54.44 -45.53
CA GLU A 3 -23.79 54.01 -45.09
C GLU A 3 -23.83 53.33 -43.71
N GLU A 4 -24.78 53.74 -42.87
CA GLU A 4 -25.10 53.16 -41.56
C GLU A 4 -25.54 51.69 -41.66
N ASP A 5 -26.30 51.31 -42.70
CA ASP A 5 -26.73 49.91 -42.91
C ASP A 5 -25.54 48.99 -43.21
N LYS A 6 -24.53 49.50 -43.94
CA LYS A 6 -23.32 48.74 -44.32
C LYS A 6 -22.39 48.54 -43.13
N GLU A 7 -22.24 49.55 -42.27
CA GLU A 7 -21.44 49.45 -41.06
C GLU A 7 -22.05 48.45 -40.07
N LEU A 8 -23.39 48.47 -39.95
CA LEU A 8 -24.14 47.55 -39.10
C LEU A 8 -24.06 46.10 -39.58
N GLU A 9 -24.05 45.89 -40.90
CA GLU A 9 -23.85 44.58 -41.52
C GLU A 9 -22.42 44.05 -41.27
N LEU A 10 -21.41 44.92 -41.39
CA LEU A 10 -20.01 44.57 -41.11
C LEU A 10 -19.79 44.21 -39.64
N LEU A 11 -20.44 44.93 -38.71
CA LEU A 11 -20.36 44.66 -37.28
C LEU A 11 -20.99 43.29 -36.93
N LYS A 12 -22.13 42.96 -37.55
CA LYS A 12 -22.78 41.64 -37.41
C LYS A 12 -21.90 40.51 -37.94
N ALA A 13 -21.30 40.69 -39.12
CA ALA A 13 -20.40 39.69 -39.71
C ALA A 13 -19.18 39.41 -38.81
N LYS A 14 -18.58 40.47 -38.25
CA LYS A 14 -17.45 40.35 -37.32
C LYS A 14 -17.82 39.59 -36.05
N ARG A 15 -19.00 39.88 -35.47
CA ARG A 15 -19.49 39.19 -34.27
C ARG A 15 -19.81 37.72 -34.54
N MET A 16 -20.37 37.42 -35.71
CA MET A 16 -20.67 36.04 -36.13
C MET A 16 -19.40 35.20 -36.28
N LEU A 17 -18.36 35.76 -36.89
CA LEU A 17 -17.05 35.10 -37.01
C LEU A 17 -16.40 34.84 -35.64
N GLU A 18 -16.51 35.80 -34.71
CA GLU A 18 -16.00 35.65 -33.35
C GLU A 18 -16.73 34.52 -32.60
N MET A 19 -18.06 34.44 -32.71
CA MET A 19 -18.85 33.35 -32.13
C MET A 19 -18.49 32.00 -32.75
N GLN A 20 -18.36 31.92 -34.09
CA GLN A 20 -17.98 30.69 -34.78
C GLN A 20 -16.59 30.21 -34.34
N LYS A 21 -15.62 31.12 -34.22
CA LYS A 21 -14.27 30.79 -33.74
C LYS A 21 -14.28 30.27 -32.30
N ASN A 22 -15.09 30.88 -31.42
CA ASN A 22 -15.23 30.44 -30.03
C ASN A 22 -15.91 29.07 -29.92
N ILE A 23 -16.91 28.78 -30.76
CA ILE A 23 -17.56 27.47 -30.83
C ILE A 23 -16.56 26.41 -31.31
N SER A 24 -15.82 26.66 -32.40
CA SER A 24 -14.82 25.72 -32.90
C SER A 24 -13.67 25.49 -31.92
N GLN A 25 -13.27 26.52 -31.16
CA GLN A 25 -12.26 26.35 -30.11
C GLN A 25 -12.78 25.51 -28.93
N ARG A 26 -14.04 25.71 -28.52
CA ARG A 26 -14.68 24.89 -27.48
C ARG A 26 -14.88 23.44 -27.95
N GLN A 27 -15.30 23.23 -29.19
CA GLN A 27 -15.38 21.91 -29.79
C GLN A 27 -14.01 21.25 -29.87
N LYS A 28 -12.94 21.96 -30.25
CA LYS A 28 -11.59 21.40 -30.24
C LYS A 28 -11.08 21.06 -28.82
N ILE A 29 -11.56 21.76 -27.78
CA ILE A 29 -11.19 21.47 -26.38
C ILE A 29 -12.07 20.33 -25.80
N GLU A 30 -13.33 20.23 -26.23
CA GLU A 30 -14.24 19.15 -25.87
C GLU A 30 -13.95 17.85 -26.64
N GLU A 31 -13.49 17.91 -27.88
CA GLU A 31 -12.90 16.79 -28.65
C GLU A 31 -11.53 16.35 -28.09
N VAL A 32 -10.91 17.17 -27.22
CA VAL A 32 -9.71 16.81 -26.46
C VAL A 32 -10.06 16.31 -25.05
N LYS A 33 -11.35 16.25 -24.68
CA LYS A 33 -11.77 15.17 -23.77
C LYS A 33 -11.83 13.91 -24.64
N PRO A 34 -10.96 12.92 -24.43
CA PRO A 34 -10.87 11.78 -25.31
C PRO A 34 -12.06 10.85 -25.06
N GLU A 35 -13.22 11.20 -25.60
CA GLU A 35 -14.22 10.21 -25.98
C GLU A 35 -13.74 9.63 -27.30
N SER A 36 -13.43 8.32 -27.32
CA SER A 36 -12.87 7.54 -28.44
C SER A 36 -11.34 7.53 -28.60
N ASN A 37 -10.62 7.19 -27.54
CA ASN A 37 -9.47 6.32 -27.75
C ASN A 37 -9.96 4.88 -27.69
N ALA A 38 -10.05 4.22 -28.85
CA ALA A 38 -9.83 2.77 -28.93
C ALA A 38 -8.36 2.45 -28.60
N GLN A 39 -7.86 3.01 -27.49
CA GLN A 39 -6.64 2.62 -26.84
C GLN A 39 -6.87 1.17 -26.47
N LYS A 40 -6.08 0.28 -27.07
CA LYS A 40 -5.93 -1.10 -26.62
C LYS A 40 -5.82 -1.04 -25.10
N VAL A 41 -6.89 -1.43 -24.40
CA VAL A 41 -6.94 -1.36 -22.94
C VAL A 41 -5.73 -2.16 -22.47
N SER A 42 -4.80 -1.51 -21.78
CA SER A 42 -3.58 -2.22 -21.41
C SER A 42 -3.96 -3.33 -20.44
N PRO A 43 -3.27 -4.49 -20.45
CA PRO A 43 -3.55 -5.57 -19.50
C PRO A 43 -3.58 -5.07 -18.05
N ARG A 44 -2.70 -4.11 -17.73
CA ARG A 44 -2.65 -3.42 -16.45
C ARG A 44 -3.94 -2.68 -16.11
N ASP A 45 -4.51 -1.92 -17.04
CA ASP A 45 -5.74 -1.15 -16.80
C ASP A 45 -6.95 -2.05 -16.54
N ILE A 46 -6.95 -3.25 -17.12
CA ILE A 46 -8.00 -4.26 -16.90
C ILE A 46 -7.91 -4.79 -15.48
N VAL A 47 -6.70 -5.17 -15.06
CA VAL A 47 -6.46 -5.65 -13.70
C VAL A 47 -6.78 -4.55 -12.69
N LEU A 48 -6.34 -3.31 -12.92
CA LEU A 48 -6.62 -2.17 -12.03
C LEU A 48 -8.12 -1.94 -11.78
N LYS A 49 -8.97 -2.11 -12.79
CA LYS A 49 -10.43 -1.98 -12.63
C LYS A 49 -11.03 -3.07 -11.75
N GLN A 50 -10.38 -4.23 -11.69
CA GLN A 50 -10.82 -5.38 -10.90
C GLN A 50 -10.24 -5.39 -9.47
N LEU A 51 -9.25 -4.53 -9.19
CA LEU A 51 -8.58 -4.46 -7.90
C LEU A 51 -9.41 -3.72 -6.84
N GLY A 52 -9.42 -4.28 -5.63
CA GLY A 52 -10.12 -3.74 -4.46
C GLY A 52 -9.19 -3.03 -3.48
N TYR A 53 -9.48 -3.17 -2.19
CA TYR A 53 -8.78 -2.43 -1.13
C TYR A 53 -7.27 -2.72 -1.16
N ARG A 54 -6.48 -1.64 -1.29
CA ARG A 54 -5.01 -1.66 -1.39
C ARG A 54 -4.45 -2.54 -2.52
N GLY A 55 -5.26 -2.91 -3.53
CA GLY A 55 -4.80 -3.72 -4.66
C GLY A 55 -3.78 -2.99 -5.52
N GLU A 56 -3.99 -1.71 -5.80
CA GLU A 56 -3.08 -0.87 -6.58
C GLU A 56 -1.70 -0.74 -5.91
N GLU A 57 -1.65 -0.53 -4.59
CA GLU A 57 -0.40 -0.44 -3.83
C GLU A 57 0.41 -1.73 -3.92
N VAL A 58 -0.27 -2.88 -3.79
CA VAL A 58 0.36 -4.19 -3.93
C VAL A 58 0.89 -4.39 -5.33
N LEU A 59 0.10 -4.04 -6.35
CA LEU A 59 0.49 -4.19 -7.75
C LEU A 59 1.72 -3.33 -8.08
N GLN A 60 1.71 -2.06 -7.66
CA GLN A 60 2.82 -1.14 -7.89
C GLN A 60 4.11 -1.60 -7.18
N ASN A 61 3.99 -2.12 -5.95
CA ASN A 61 5.13 -2.69 -5.23
C ASN A 61 5.66 -3.96 -5.90
N ALA A 62 4.78 -4.78 -6.46
CA ALA A 62 5.16 -5.97 -7.22
C ALA A 62 5.90 -5.57 -8.50
N GLU A 63 5.36 -4.62 -9.29
CA GLU A 63 6.00 -4.08 -10.49
C GLU A 63 7.39 -3.51 -10.20
N SER A 64 7.54 -2.83 -9.07
CA SER A 64 8.80 -2.20 -8.66
C SER A 64 9.86 -3.21 -8.19
N GLN A 65 9.44 -4.28 -7.51
CA GLN A 65 10.36 -5.27 -6.92
C GLN A 65 10.66 -6.44 -7.87
N PHE A 66 9.70 -6.83 -8.70
CA PHE A 66 9.73 -8.02 -9.56
C PHE A 66 9.12 -7.70 -10.94
N PRO A 67 9.77 -6.86 -11.77
CA PRO A 67 9.15 -6.31 -12.98
C PRO A 67 8.81 -7.38 -14.03
N ASN A 68 9.71 -8.34 -14.27
CA ASN A 68 9.54 -9.35 -15.32
C ASN A 68 8.45 -10.35 -14.93
N GLU A 69 8.51 -10.85 -13.69
CA GLU A 69 7.58 -11.84 -13.18
C GLU A 69 6.17 -11.26 -13.00
N THR A 70 6.08 -10.01 -12.52
CA THR A 70 4.80 -9.32 -12.36
C THR A 70 4.14 -9.06 -13.70
N GLN A 71 4.90 -8.71 -14.75
CA GLN A 71 4.33 -8.50 -16.08
C GLN A 71 3.61 -9.75 -16.60
N THR A 72 4.23 -10.93 -16.51
CA THR A 72 3.60 -12.20 -16.92
C THR A 72 2.32 -12.48 -16.13
N ILE A 73 2.31 -12.17 -14.83
CA ILE A 73 1.13 -12.37 -13.98
C ILE A 73 0.01 -11.38 -14.36
N ILE A 74 0.33 -10.12 -14.64
CA ILE A 74 -0.65 -9.11 -15.08
C ILE A 74 -1.31 -9.54 -16.39
N GLU A 75 -0.52 -10.00 -17.36
CA GLU A 75 -1.04 -10.48 -18.64
C GLU A 75 -2.02 -11.64 -18.44
N LYS A 76 -1.66 -12.62 -17.60
CA LYS A 76 -2.55 -13.75 -17.29
C LYS A 76 -3.79 -13.35 -16.49
N LEU A 77 -3.65 -12.46 -15.51
CA LEU A 77 -4.81 -11.95 -14.77
C LEU A 77 -5.75 -11.17 -15.68
N ALA A 78 -5.22 -10.37 -16.61
CA ALA A 78 -6.04 -9.64 -17.58
C ALA A 78 -6.80 -10.59 -18.51
N GLU A 79 -6.15 -11.66 -19.00
CA GLU A 79 -6.80 -12.71 -19.79
C GLU A 79 -7.98 -13.34 -19.02
N LEU A 80 -7.78 -13.71 -17.74
CA LEU A 80 -8.82 -14.35 -16.92
C LEU A 80 -9.98 -13.40 -16.60
N VAL A 81 -9.71 -12.11 -16.37
CA VAL A 81 -10.74 -11.10 -16.14
C VAL A 81 -11.53 -10.83 -17.42
N GLN A 82 -10.86 -10.71 -18.57
CA GLN A 82 -11.53 -10.59 -19.87
C GLN A 82 -12.36 -11.84 -20.22
N GLY A 83 -11.86 -13.02 -19.88
CA GLY A 83 -12.55 -14.29 -20.06
C GLY A 83 -13.77 -14.47 -19.16
N GLY A 84 -13.96 -13.61 -18.15
CA GLY A 84 -15.08 -13.68 -17.21
C GLY A 84 -14.93 -14.80 -16.18
N GLU A 85 -13.76 -15.43 -16.06
CA GLU A 85 -13.46 -16.42 -15.03
C GLU A 85 -13.35 -15.76 -13.66
N ILE A 86 -12.81 -14.53 -13.63
CA ILE A 86 -12.71 -13.72 -12.42
C ILE A 86 -13.63 -12.51 -12.55
N THR A 87 -14.78 -12.60 -11.89
CA THR A 87 -15.77 -11.51 -11.80
C THR A 87 -15.74 -10.79 -10.45
N GLU A 88 -15.14 -11.41 -9.43
CA GLU A 88 -15.01 -10.84 -8.09
C GLU A 88 -13.89 -9.81 -7.97
N ILE A 89 -14.10 -8.81 -7.13
CA ILE A 89 -13.07 -7.83 -6.79
C ILE A 89 -11.90 -8.53 -6.09
N ILE A 90 -10.68 -8.22 -6.55
CA ILE A 90 -9.44 -8.77 -6.01
C ILE A 90 -8.82 -7.76 -5.06
N ASP A 91 -8.98 -7.94 -3.76
CA ASP A 91 -8.31 -7.11 -2.76
C ASP A 91 -6.79 -7.34 -2.74
N GLY A 92 -6.05 -6.38 -2.20
CA GLY A 92 -4.59 -6.46 -2.05
C GLY A 92 -4.13 -7.69 -1.25
N GLY A 93 -4.92 -8.16 -0.28
CA GLY A 93 -4.63 -9.40 0.45
C GLY A 93 -4.71 -10.66 -0.44
N LYS A 94 -5.72 -10.74 -1.31
CA LYS A 94 -5.86 -11.83 -2.29
C LYS A 94 -4.70 -11.78 -3.30
N LEU A 95 -4.37 -10.58 -3.80
CA LEU A 95 -3.26 -10.37 -4.73
C LEU A 95 -1.89 -10.74 -4.13
N LEU A 96 -1.61 -10.34 -2.88
CA LEU A 96 -0.40 -10.74 -2.16
C LEU A 96 -0.32 -12.26 -1.96
N THR A 97 -1.46 -12.91 -1.70
CA THR A 97 -1.53 -14.37 -1.54
C THR A 97 -1.22 -15.06 -2.85
N LEU A 98 -1.73 -14.54 -3.97
CA LEU A 98 -1.38 -15.03 -5.31
C LEU A 98 0.11 -14.89 -5.58
N PHE A 99 0.70 -13.70 -5.40
CA PHE A 99 2.14 -13.54 -5.61
C PHE A 99 2.97 -14.53 -4.78
N ARG A 100 2.59 -14.74 -3.51
CA ARG A 100 3.25 -15.72 -2.64
C ARG A 100 3.10 -17.16 -3.13
N SER A 101 1.95 -17.55 -3.70
CA SER A 101 1.74 -18.91 -4.21
C SER A 101 2.59 -19.20 -5.44
N VAL A 102 2.87 -18.19 -6.26
CA VAL A 102 3.79 -18.29 -7.41
C VAL A 102 5.27 -18.10 -6.99
N GLY A 103 5.55 -17.88 -5.70
CA GLY A 103 6.92 -17.74 -5.17
C GLY A 103 7.47 -16.31 -5.16
N ILE A 104 6.67 -15.31 -5.51
CA ILE A 104 7.05 -13.89 -5.51
C ILE A 104 6.72 -13.27 -4.15
N ARG A 105 7.75 -12.89 -3.40
CA ARG A 105 7.58 -12.29 -2.08
C ARG A 105 7.61 -10.76 -2.16
N VAL A 106 6.48 -10.18 -2.54
CA VAL A 106 6.27 -8.71 -2.54
C VAL A 106 6.31 -8.19 -1.10
N ARG A 107 7.19 -7.21 -0.84
CA ARG A 107 7.28 -6.52 0.45
C ARG A 107 6.37 -5.31 0.47
N MET A 108 5.57 -5.20 1.53
CA MET A 108 4.67 -4.07 1.78
C MET A 108 5.14 -3.32 3.02
N GLN A 109 5.07 -2.00 3.00
CA GLN A 109 5.26 -1.20 4.21
C GLN A 109 3.98 -1.26 5.04
N THR A 110 4.01 -2.00 6.15
CA THR A 110 2.84 -2.16 7.05
C THR A 110 3.22 -1.85 8.48
N THR A 111 2.39 -1.05 9.15
CA THR A 111 2.52 -0.75 10.57
C THR A 111 1.29 -1.27 11.30
N ILE A 112 1.49 -2.03 12.37
CA ILE A 112 0.41 -2.54 13.22
C ILE A 112 0.39 -1.69 14.50
N ASN A 113 -0.73 -1.01 14.73
CA ASN A 113 -0.99 -0.26 15.95
C ASN A 113 -2.15 -0.94 16.69
N VAL A 114 -2.02 -1.06 18.01
CA VAL A 114 -3.02 -1.67 18.90
C VAL A 114 -3.50 -0.61 19.87
N GLU A 115 -4.82 -0.54 20.07
CA GLU A 115 -5.40 0.31 21.10
C GLU A 115 -5.23 -0.34 22.47
N GLN A 116 -4.63 0.40 23.42
CA GLN A 116 -4.49 0.01 24.81
C GLN A 116 -4.87 1.21 25.67
N ASP A 117 -5.86 1.02 26.54
CA ASP A 117 -6.32 2.04 27.50
C ASP A 117 -6.64 3.40 26.83
N GLY A 118 -7.25 3.36 25.64
CA GLY A 118 -7.61 4.56 24.86
C GLY A 118 -6.45 5.25 24.13
N LYS A 119 -5.25 4.64 24.10
CA LYS A 119 -4.08 5.13 23.36
C LYS A 119 -3.64 4.13 22.30
N MET A 120 -3.28 4.63 21.13
CA MET A 120 -2.70 3.81 20.06
C MET A 120 -1.21 3.58 20.33
N VAL A 121 -0.84 2.33 20.61
CA VAL A 121 0.55 1.92 20.85
C VAL A 121 1.01 1.03 19.70
N SER A 122 2.27 1.14 19.30
CA SER A 122 2.80 0.24 18.27
C SER A 122 2.88 -1.19 18.81
N TRP A 123 2.57 -2.18 17.97
CA TRP A 123 2.66 -3.59 18.38
C TRP A 123 4.07 -3.99 18.84
N SER A 124 5.10 -3.37 18.25
CA SER A 124 6.50 -3.59 18.63
C SER A 124 6.78 -3.15 20.07
N ASP A 125 6.17 -2.04 20.52
CA ASP A 125 6.33 -1.56 21.89
C ASP A 125 5.59 -2.46 22.88
N LYS A 126 4.41 -2.97 22.50
CA LYS A 126 3.62 -3.89 23.31
C LYS A 126 4.38 -5.18 23.63
N LEU A 127 5.02 -5.80 22.63
CA LEU A 127 5.80 -7.01 22.84
C LEU A 127 7.06 -6.81 23.70
N LYS A 128 7.71 -5.64 23.59
CA LYS A 128 8.90 -5.34 24.39
C LYS A 128 8.56 -5.21 25.88
N GLY A 129 7.41 -4.64 26.22
CA GLY A 129 6.97 -4.47 27.60
C GLY A 129 6.74 -5.79 28.35
N GLU A 130 6.21 -6.80 27.66
CA GLU A 130 5.88 -8.12 28.23
C GLU A 130 7.13 -8.93 28.62
N SER A 131 8.25 -8.72 27.94
CA SER A 131 9.52 -9.37 28.27
C SER A 131 10.17 -8.88 29.58
N LYS A 132 9.80 -7.67 30.05
CA LYS A 132 10.41 -7.03 31.23
C LYS A 132 9.72 -7.42 32.54
N SER A 133 8.42 -7.69 32.51
CA SER A 133 7.67 -8.13 33.69
C SER A 133 7.95 -9.59 34.09
N LEU A 134 8.47 -10.41 33.17
CA LEU A 134 8.82 -11.81 33.45
C LEU A 134 10.19 -11.98 34.15
N SER A 135 11.05 -10.95 34.13
CA SER A 135 12.39 -10.99 34.74
C SER A 135 12.47 -10.44 36.16
N GLU A 136 11.37 -9.90 36.71
CA GLU A 136 11.35 -9.24 38.02
C GLU A 136 10.71 -10.08 39.15
N SER A 137 10.31 -11.33 38.90
CA SER A 137 9.72 -12.22 39.92
C SER A 137 10.67 -13.30 40.46
N GLY A 138 11.98 -13.03 40.49
CA GLY A 138 12.99 -14.01 40.90
C GLY A 138 14.15 -13.37 41.67
N SER A 139 13.86 -12.64 42.74
CA SER A 139 14.86 -12.32 43.76
C SER A 139 14.19 -12.31 45.13
N ASP A 140 14.03 -13.50 45.70
CA ASP A 140 13.86 -13.67 47.14
C ASP A 140 15.14 -13.19 47.84
N PRO A 141 15.07 -12.29 48.84
CA PRO A 141 16.19 -12.06 49.73
C PRO A 141 16.12 -13.09 50.86
N GLU A 142 16.81 -14.21 50.71
CA GLU A 142 16.99 -15.14 51.83
C GLU A 142 17.92 -14.58 52.90
N SER A 143 17.41 -14.63 54.13
CA SER A 143 18.11 -14.86 55.40
C SER A 143 18.87 -13.68 56.04
N SER A 144 18.16 -13.03 56.96
CA SER A 144 18.75 -12.41 58.14
C SER A 144 19.32 -13.47 59.08
N SER A 145 20.61 -13.34 59.34
CA SER A 145 21.38 -13.80 60.50
C SER A 145 20.61 -14.20 61.75
N ASP A 146 20.84 -15.42 62.25
CA ASP A 146 21.13 -15.61 63.66
C ASP A 146 22.06 -16.82 63.88
N SER A 147 22.63 -16.87 65.07
CA SER A 147 24.03 -17.18 65.34
C SER A 147 24.25 -18.49 66.11
N GLN A 148 25.52 -18.90 66.15
CA GLN A 148 26.19 -19.83 67.08
C GLN A 148 26.19 -21.34 66.77
N ALA A 149 27.38 -21.83 66.38
CA ALA A 149 28.10 -22.87 67.14
C ALA A 149 29.58 -22.91 66.69
N GLU A 150 30.49 -22.50 67.59
CA GLU A 150 31.88 -22.98 67.63
C GLU A 150 31.86 -24.52 67.82
N VAL A 151 32.85 -25.35 67.48
CA VAL A 151 34.30 -25.31 67.74
C VAL A 151 34.96 -26.41 66.87
N SER A 152 36.24 -26.22 66.57
CA SER A 152 37.32 -27.24 66.45
C SER A 152 37.78 -27.66 65.05
N ASN A 153 38.82 -26.95 64.61
CA ASN A 153 40.08 -27.45 64.04
C ASN A 153 40.19 -28.95 63.71
N ASN A 154 40.60 -29.25 62.48
CA ASN A 154 41.92 -29.85 62.25
C ASN A 154 42.37 -29.72 60.79
N ASN A 155 43.59 -29.21 60.64
CA ASN A 155 44.43 -29.32 59.45
C ASN A 155 44.47 -30.76 58.92
N PHE A 156 44.28 -30.95 57.62
CA PHE A 156 45.17 -31.85 56.88
C PHE A 156 45.33 -31.42 55.42
N ASN A 157 46.55 -31.66 54.96
CA ASN A 157 47.22 -31.11 53.80
C ASN A 157 46.96 -31.96 52.54
N GLU A 158 47.32 -31.37 51.40
CA GLU A 158 47.82 -32.01 50.17
C GLU A 158 46.84 -32.63 49.15
N ASN A 159 46.89 -32.01 47.96
CA ASN A 159 47.17 -32.61 46.65
C ASN A 159 46.38 -33.87 46.24
N ASN A 160 45.61 -33.76 45.17
CA ASN A 160 46.02 -34.31 43.86
C ASN A 160 44.96 -34.07 42.77
N PHE A 161 45.46 -33.66 41.60
CA PHE A 161 45.03 -33.91 40.22
C PHE A 161 43.54 -33.82 39.86
#